data_AF-A0A086ZH91-F1
#
_entry.id   AF-A0A086ZH91-F1
#
_cell.length_a   1.000
_cell.length_b   1.000
_cell.length_c   1.000
_cell.angle_alpha   90.00
_cell.angle_beta   90.00
_cell.angle_gamma   90.00
#
_symmetry.space_group_name_H-M   'P 1'
#
loop_
_entity.id
_entity.type
_entity.pdbx_description
1 polymer ?
#
loop_
_entity_poly.entity_id
_entity_poly.type
_entity_poly.pdbx_seq_one_letter_code
_entity_poly.pdbx_strand_id
1 'polypeptide(L)'
;MTHRNRTRRTDRILALLLCIAAILTPLAACGPHRPQPTPARPKTEKITYPADFVRRCMYDKNIHTPKAVAKDMRERQKEFYTDAYATKNGDVVGIVTEQQRQANIKDNDEWIGSGERTFTDQNPDYHYEVSPDETEMKIWANKDLAPLPGFGIMGQTPLYYGYNYYMKRHTGPWDMRITIYNCHTNQMITTYKFTQTPQINMATLGD
;
A
#
# COMPACT_ATOMS: atom_id res chain seq x y z
N MET A 1 -6.55 34.57 54.09
CA MET A 1 -7.47 33.41 54.24
C MET A 1 -8.83 33.81 53.70
N THR A 2 -9.18 33.31 52.51
CA THR A 2 -10.38 33.73 51.76
C THR A 2 -11.19 32.47 51.45
N HIS A 3 -12.39 32.40 52.02
CA HIS A 3 -13.28 31.26 51.93
C HIS A 3 -14.12 31.34 50.64
N ARG A 4 -13.87 30.38 49.75
CA ARG A 4 -14.70 30.01 48.60
C ARG A 4 -16.08 29.51 49.04
N ASN A 5 -17.00 29.56 48.07
CA ASN A 5 -18.22 28.76 47.90
C ASN A 5 -19.49 29.24 48.62
N ARG A 6 -20.34 30.02 47.92
CA ARG A 6 -21.81 29.89 48.05
C ARG A 6 -22.67 30.66 47.03
N THR A 7 -22.31 30.71 45.74
CA THR A 7 -23.17 31.40 44.73
C THR A 7 -23.17 30.76 43.34
N ARG A 8 -22.97 29.44 43.22
CA ARG A 8 -23.06 28.72 41.92
C ARG A 8 -23.79 27.37 42.01
N ARG A 9 -24.87 27.29 42.79
CA ARG A 9 -25.62 26.03 43.00
C ARG A 9 -27.10 26.06 42.63
N THR A 10 -27.66 27.20 42.22
CA THR A 10 -29.08 27.34 41.91
C THR A 10 -29.43 27.26 40.41
N ASP A 11 -28.45 27.36 39.50
CA ASP A 11 -28.73 27.38 38.05
C ASP A 11 -28.60 26.02 37.33
N ARG A 12 -28.44 24.91 38.08
CA ARG A 12 -28.31 23.56 37.51
C ARG A 12 -29.50 22.63 37.77
N ILE A 13 -30.53 23.09 38.48
CA ILE A 13 -31.70 22.28 38.84
C ILE A 13 -32.90 22.55 37.92
N LEU A 14 -32.94 23.69 37.21
CA LEU A 14 -34.00 23.96 36.22
C LEU A 14 -33.77 23.33 34.83
N ALA A 15 -32.55 22.96 34.47
CA ALA A 15 -32.26 22.35 33.16
C ALA A 15 -32.48 20.82 33.12
N LEU A 16 -32.66 20.16 34.29
CA LEU A 16 -32.87 18.71 34.36
C LEU A 16 -34.34 18.28 34.36
N LEU A 17 -35.28 19.21 34.50
CA LEU A 17 -36.73 18.91 34.54
C LEU A 17 -37.40 18.94 33.15
N LEU A 18 -36.72 19.43 32.11
CA LEU A 18 -37.21 19.38 30.72
C LEU A 18 -36.83 18.07 29.98
N CYS A 19 -35.90 17.28 30.52
CA CYS A 19 -35.44 16.03 29.87
C CYS A 19 -36.20 14.77 30.33
N ILE A 20 -37.12 14.88 31.31
CA ILE A 20 -37.81 13.71 31.88
C ILE A 20 -39.32 13.68 31.53
N ALA A 21 -39.85 14.73 30.91
CA ALA A 21 -41.25 14.78 30.42
C ALA A 21 -41.43 14.31 28.96
N ALA A 22 -40.44 13.64 28.36
CA ALA A 22 -40.56 12.98 27.06
C ALA A 22 -40.56 11.44 27.16
N ILE A 23 -40.68 10.91 28.38
CA ILE A 23 -40.92 9.49 28.64
C ILE A 23 -42.37 9.40 29.08
N LEU A 24 -43.26 9.08 28.12
CA LEU A 24 -44.60 8.46 28.26
C LEU A 24 -45.56 8.97 27.18
N THR A 25 -45.40 8.47 25.96
CA THR A 25 -46.54 8.22 25.06
C THR A 25 -46.31 6.89 24.37
N PRO A 26 -46.92 5.79 24.84
CA PRO A 26 -47.06 4.58 24.04
C PRO A 26 -48.45 4.61 23.40
N LEU A 27 -48.56 4.83 22.08
CA LEU A 27 -49.72 4.40 21.31
C LEU A 27 -49.42 4.38 19.81
N ALA A 28 -49.34 3.14 19.31
CA ALA A 28 -49.83 2.70 18.01
C ALA A 28 -49.44 3.50 16.76
N ALA A 29 -48.33 3.10 16.15
CA ALA A 29 -48.20 3.11 14.69
C ALA A 29 -47.52 1.80 14.24
N CYS A 30 -48.26 0.70 14.23
CA CYS A 30 -47.92 -0.46 13.40
C CYS A 30 -48.14 -0.08 11.93
N GLY A 31 -47.29 0.79 11.39
CA GLY A 31 -47.07 0.85 9.95
C GLY A 31 -46.29 -0.39 9.54
N PRO A 32 -46.48 -0.94 8.32
CA PRO A 32 -45.62 -1.99 7.82
C PRO A 32 -44.18 -1.51 7.94
N HIS A 33 -43.33 -2.29 8.61
CA HIS A 33 -41.88 -2.07 8.65
C HIS A 33 -41.43 -1.91 7.20
N ARG A 34 -41.23 -0.67 6.74
CA ARG A 34 -40.45 -0.44 5.53
C ARG A 34 -39.07 -0.96 5.87
N PRO A 35 -38.55 -1.97 5.15
CA PRO A 35 -37.16 -2.37 5.34
C PRO A 35 -36.33 -1.10 5.23
N GLN A 36 -35.54 -0.78 6.25
CA GLN A 36 -34.50 0.23 6.07
C GLN A 36 -33.71 -0.21 4.84
N PRO A 37 -33.51 0.66 3.83
CA PRO A 37 -32.69 0.32 2.69
C PRO A 37 -31.34 -0.12 3.23
N THR A 38 -31.03 -1.40 3.04
CA THR A 38 -29.72 -1.94 3.41
C THR A 38 -28.70 -1.09 2.66
N PRO A 39 -27.66 -0.55 3.33
CA PRO A 39 -26.62 0.20 2.65
C PRO A 39 -26.14 -0.63 1.46
N ALA A 40 -26.21 -0.06 0.26
CA ALA A 40 -25.76 -0.75 -0.93
C ALA A 40 -24.31 -1.19 -0.68
N ARG A 41 -24.02 -2.49 -0.89
CA ARG A 41 -22.66 -2.97 -0.74
C ARG A 41 -21.75 -2.17 -1.68
N PRO A 42 -20.57 -1.72 -1.22
CA PRO A 42 -19.63 -1.02 -2.08
C PRO A 42 -19.36 -1.85 -3.34
N LYS A 43 -19.33 -1.18 -4.51
CA LYS A 43 -18.95 -1.84 -5.76
C LYS A 43 -17.50 -2.32 -5.64
N THR A 44 -17.27 -3.59 -5.95
CA THR A 44 -15.94 -4.18 -5.96
C THR A 44 -15.48 -4.46 -7.39
N GLU A 45 -14.16 -4.54 -7.55
CA GLU A 45 -13.49 -4.96 -8.78
C GLU A 45 -12.41 -6.00 -8.47
N LYS A 46 -11.93 -6.69 -9.52
CA LYS A 46 -10.87 -7.69 -9.42
C LYS A 46 -9.55 -7.09 -9.92
N ILE A 47 -8.50 -7.18 -9.12
CA ILE A 47 -7.12 -6.92 -9.51
C ILE A 47 -6.41 -8.27 -9.60
N THR A 48 -5.82 -8.58 -10.76
CA THR A 48 -5.14 -9.85 -10.98
C THR A 48 -3.64 -9.61 -11.00
N TYR A 49 -2.94 -10.32 -10.11
CA TYR A 49 -1.49 -10.42 -10.06
C TYR A 49 -1.06 -11.72 -10.74
N PRO A 50 -0.43 -11.64 -11.92
CA PRO A 50 0.03 -12.81 -12.66
C PRO A 50 0.99 -13.68 -11.86
N ALA A 51 0.96 -14.99 -12.08
CA ALA A 51 1.78 -15.97 -11.34
C ALA A 51 3.28 -15.66 -11.34
N ASP A 52 3.81 -15.12 -12.44
CA ASP A 52 5.22 -14.72 -12.56
C ASP A 52 5.59 -13.50 -11.72
N PHE A 53 4.66 -12.55 -11.57
CA PHE A 53 4.79 -11.46 -10.62
C PHE A 53 4.66 -11.96 -9.17
N VAL A 54 3.63 -12.77 -8.87
CA VAL A 54 3.40 -13.31 -7.51
C VAL A 54 4.61 -14.08 -6.99
N ARG A 55 5.30 -14.84 -7.84
CA ARG A 55 6.54 -15.56 -7.48
C ARG A 55 7.65 -14.65 -6.92
N ARG A 56 7.63 -13.36 -7.24
CA ARG A 56 8.62 -12.37 -6.78
C ARG A 56 8.30 -11.84 -5.39
N CYS A 57 7.02 -11.82 -5.06
CA CYS A 57 6.51 -11.51 -3.73
C CYS A 57 6.76 -12.65 -2.73
N MET A 58 7.17 -13.83 -3.22
CA MET A 58 7.41 -15.04 -2.42
C MET A 58 8.86 -15.08 -1.92
N TYR A 59 9.15 -14.40 -0.81
CA TYR A 59 10.49 -14.37 -0.18
C TYR A 59 10.94 -15.74 0.37
N ASP A 60 10.03 -16.69 0.58
CA ASP A 60 10.32 -18.07 0.97
C ASP A 60 9.36 -19.02 0.24
N LYS A 61 9.90 -19.95 -0.56
CA LYS A 61 9.13 -20.87 -1.43
C LYS A 61 8.34 -21.95 -0.66
N ASN A 62 8.69 -22.20 0.60
CA ASN A 62 8.04 -23.20 1.44
C ASN A 62 6.88 -22.59 2.26
N ILE A 63 6.88 -21.26 2.45
CA ILE A 63 5.88 -20.54 3.27
C ILE A 63 4.97 -19.66 2.40
N HIS A 64 5.50 -19.08 1.32
CA HIS A 64 4.78 -18.14 0.47
C HIS A 64 4.42 -18.83 -0.84
N THR A 65 3.30 -19.55 -0.87
CA THR A 65 2.65 -20.02 -2.12
C THR A 65 1.66 -18.96 -2.63
N PRO A 66 1.16 -19.03 -3.88
CA PRO A 66 0.06 -18.14 -4.31
C PRO A 66 -1.13 -18.16 -3.35
N LYS A 67 -1.44 -19.32 -2.76
CA LYS A 67 -2.47 -19.44 -1.72
C LYS A 67 -2.13 -18.69 -0.43
N ALA A 68 -0.86 -18.71 -0.02
CA ALA A 68 -0.41 -17.95 1.15
C ALA A 68 -0.44 -16.44 0.89
N VAL A 69 -0.04 -15.99 -0.30
CA VAL A 69 -0.14 -14.57 -0.70
C VAL A 69 -1.61 -14.11 -0.69
N ALA A 70 -2.50 -14.88 -1.31
CA ALA A 70 -3.94 -14.57 -1.27
C ALA A 70 -4.50 -14.58 0.17
N LYS A 71 -4.07 -15.53 1.00
CA LYS A 71 -4.45 -15.58 2.42
C LYS A 71 -3.99 -14.33 3.16
N ASP A 72 -2.77 -13.87 2.93
CA ASP A 72 -2.22 -12.67 3.58
C ASP A 72 -2.95 -11.40 3.15
N MET A 73 -3.23 -11.24 1.85
CA MET A 73 -4.05 -10.13 1.36
C MET A 73 -5.43 -10.10 2.04
N ARG A 74 -6.07 -11.27 2.17
CA ARG A 74 -7.40 -11.39 2.78
C ARG A 74 -7.40 -11.21 4.30
N GLU A 75 -6.41 -11.75 5.00
CA GLU A 75 -6.44 -11.86 6.46
C GLU A 75 -5.67 -10.74 7.16
N ARG A 76 -4.60 -10.23 6.54
CA ARG A 76 -3.67 -9.26 7.14
C ARG A 76 -3.72 -7.87 6.49
N GLN A 77 -4.33 -7.73 5.31
CA GLN A 77 -4.40 -6.48 4.55
C GLN A 77 -5.86 -6.08 4.26
N LYS A 78 -6.74 -6.22 5.25
CA LYS A 78 -8.20 -6.00 5.11
C LYS A 78 -8.56 -4.54 4.81
N GLU A 79 -7.69 -3.62 5.18
CA GLU A 79 -7.75 -2.21 4.84
C GLU A 79 -7.57 -1.98 3.32
N PHE A 80 -6.94 -2.92 2.61
CA PHE A 80 -6.63 -2.81 1.19
C PHE A 80 -7.39 -3.81 0.31
N TYR A 81 -7.93 -4.89 0.88
CA TYR A 81 -8.66 -5.91 0.16
C TYR A 81 -9.97 -6.29 0.87
N THR A 82 -11.04 -6.42 0.11
CA THR A 82 -12.30 -7.01 0.58
C THR A 82 -12.17 -8.53 0.69
N ASP A 83 -11.50 -9.15 -0.27
CA ASP A 83 -11.21 -10.59 -0.31
C ASP A 83 -10.03 -10.86 -1.26
N ALA A 84 -9.47 -12.06 -1.23
CA ALA A 84 -8.46 -12.50 -2.19
C ALA A 84 -8.43 -14.04 -2.32
N TYR A 85 -8.08 -14.52 -3.51
CA TYR A 85 -7.93 -15.96 -3.78
C TYR A 85 -6.84 -16.23 -4.83
N ALA A 86 -6.27 -17.44 -4.79
CA ALA A 86 -5.32 -17.91 -5.79
C ALA A 86 -6.03 -18.73 -6.87
N THR A 87 -5.62 -18.58 -8.13
CA THR A 87 -6.10 -19.40 -9.25
C THR A 87 -5.34 -20.71 -9.35
N LYS A 88 -5.83 -21.66 -10.16
CA LYS A 88 -5.11 -22.92 -10.43
C LYS A 88 -3.77 -22.70 -11.14
N ASN A 89 -3.64 -21.61 -11.91
CA ASN A 89 -2.45 -21.28 -12.68
C ASN A 89 -1.40 -20.52 -11.86
N GLY A 90 -1.70 -20.22 -10.58
CA GLY A 90 -0.78 -19.54 -9.67
C GLY A 90 -0.93 -18.02 -9.61
N ASP A 91 -1.90 -17.44 -10.34
CA ASP A 91 -2.23 -16.02 -10.20
C ASP A 91 -2.90 -15.77 -8.85
N VAL A 92 -2.82 -14.54 -8.37
CA VAL A 92 -3.55 -14.08 -7.18
C VAL A 92 -4.52 -12.99 -7.60
N VAL A 93 -5.78 -13.16 -7.23
CA VAL A 93 -6.83 -12.18 -7.51
C VAL A 93 -7.24 -11.52 -6.21
N GLY A 94 -7.01 -10.21 -6.11
CA GLY A 94 -7.54 -9.36 -5.06
C GLY A 94 -8.91 -8.80 -5.46
N ILE A 95 -9.84 -8.77 -4.53
CA ILE A 95 -11.13 -8.09 -4.66
C ILE A 95 -11.06 -6.81 -3.84
N VAL A 96 -11.22 -5.68 -4.49
CA VAL A 96 -11.06 -4.35 -3.87
C VAL A 96 -12.26 -3.46 -4.18
N THR A 97 -12.56 -2.54 -3.28
CA THR A 97 -13.36 -1.35 -3.62
C THR A 97 -12.46 -0.27 -4.22
N GLU A 98 -13.03 0.74 -4.88
CA GLU A 98 -12.26 1.88 -5.38
C GLU A 98 -11.49 2.59 -4.24
N GLN A 99 -12.10 2.75 -3.06
CA GLN A 99 -11.46 3.36 -1.90
C GLN A 99 -10.25 2.54 -1.44
N GLN A 100 -10.40 1.22 -1.34
CA GLN A 100 -9.31 0.32 -0.94
C GLN A 100 -8.16 0.33 -1.96
N ARG A 101 -8.48 0.36 -3.26
CA ARG A 101 -7.50 0.45 -4.34
C ARG A 101 -6.68 1.73 -4.24
N GLN A 102 -7.33 2.87 -4.04
CA GLN A 102 -6.66 4.17 -3.89
C GLN A 102 -5.82 4.22 -2.60
N ALA A 103 -6.32 3.64 -1.50
CA ALA A 103 -5.56 3.52 -0.26
C ALA A 103 -4.30 2.66 -0.44
N ASN A 104 -4.39 1.56 -1.17
CA ASN A 104 -3.25 0.68 -1.45
C ASN A 104 -2.19 1.40 -2.31
N ILE A 105 -2.61 2.10 -3.38
CA ILE A 105 -1.68 2.89 -4.21
C ILE A 105 -0.96 3.94 -3.36
N LYS A 106 -1.70 4.67 -2.51
CA LYS A 106 -1.13 5.67 -1.62
C LYS A 106 -0.13 5.08 -0.61
N ASP A 107 -0.45 3.93 -0.01
CA ASP A 107 0.46 3.24 0.91
C ASP A 107 1.75 2.80 0.21
N ASN A 108 1.64 2.25 -1.01
CA ASN A 108 2.80 1.89 -1.82
C ASN A 108 3.64 3.12 -2.19
N ASP A 109 3.02 4.23 -2.58
CA ASP A 109 3.71 5.50 -2.90
C ASP A 109 4.45 6.07 -1.67
N GLU A 110 3.86 5.93 -0.47
CA GLU A 110 4.51 6.32 0.79
C GLU A 110 5.73 5.45 1.10
N TRP A 111 5.63 4.13 0.87
CA TRP A 111 6.76 3.19 0.98
C TRP A 111 7.88 3.50 0.00
N ILE A 112 7.54 3.73 -1.27
CA ILE A 112 8.49 4.13 -2.33
C ILE A 112 9.21 5.42 -1.92
N GLY A 113 8.47 6.46 -1.51
CA GLY A 113 9.05 7.72 -1.09
C GLY A 113 9.95 7.61 0.15
N SER A 114 9.67 6.67 1.06
CA SER A 114 10.54 6.38 2.20
C SER A 114 11.86 5.71 1.76
N GLY A 115 11.77 4.74 0.85
CA GLY A 115 12.95 4.11 0.25
C GLY A 115 13.82 5.10 -0.52
N GLU A 116 13.18 5.99 -1.29
CA GLU A 116 13.84 7.08 -2.00
C GLU A 116 14.62 8.02 -1.08
N ARG A 117 13.99 8.50 -0.01
CA ARG A 117 14.68 9.35 0.97
C ARG A 117 15.89 8.63 1.54
N THR A 118 15.73 7.38 1.95
CA THR A 118 16.84 6.59 2.51
C THR A 118 17.98 6.40 1.51
N PHE A 119 17.68 6.27 0.22
CA PHE A 119 18.66 6.12 -0.85
C PHE A 119 19.39 7.43 -1.15
N THR A 120 18.65 8.53 -1.30
CA THR A 120 19.19 9.86 -1.66
C THR A 120 19.92 10.53 -0.49
N ASP A 121 19.51 10.26 0.76
CA ASP A 121 20.21 10.77 1.96
C ASP A 121 21.61 10.16 2.13
N GLN A 122 21.92 9.05 1.47
CA GLN A 122 23.24 8.43 1.54
C GLN A 122 24.32 9.30 0.88
N ASN A 123 23.99 9.90 -0.26
CA ASN A 123 24.90 10.66 -1.09
C ASN A 123 24.09 11.60 -1.99
N PRO A 124 24.37 12.92 -2.01
CA PRO A 124 23.62 13.89 -2.81
C PRO A 124 23.66 13.64 -4.33
N ASP A 125 24.64 12.88 -4.82
CA ASP A 125 24.73 12.51 -6.24
C ASP A 125 23.83 11.32 -6.60
N TYR A 126 23.34 10.58 -5.60
CA TYR A 126 22.45 9.45 -5.83
C TYR A 126 21.05 9.92 -6.15
N HIS A 127 20.48 9.36 -7.21
CA HIS A 127 19.11 9.61 -7.62
C HIS A 127 18.62 8.46 -8.50
N TYR A 128 17.32 8.42 -8.74
CA TYR A 128 16.73 7.50 -9.69
C TYR A 128 15.57 8.16 -10.42
N GLU A 129 15.25 7.62 -11.59
CA GLU A 129 14.12 8.05 -12.41
C GLU A 129 13.28 6.84 -12.77
N VAL A 130 11.96 7.02 -12.84
CA VAL A 130 11.02 5.98 -13.27
C VAL A 130 10.19 6.50 -14.43
N SER A 131 9.99 5.68 -15.45
CA SER A 131 9.15 6.05 -16.58
C SER A 131 7.68 6.23 -16.15
N PRO A 132 6.89 7.08 -16.84
CA PRO A 132 5.49 7.31 -16.47
C PRO A 132 4.60 6.06 -16.47
N ASP A 133 4.99 5.03 -17.23
CA ASP A 133 4.30 3.74 -17.29
C ASP A 133 4.84 2.70 -16.31
N GLU A 134 5.79 3.08 -15.46
CA GLU A 134 6.38 2.25 -14.41
C GLU A 134 7.10 0.99 -14.94
N THR A 135 7.52 1.00 -16.20
CA THR A 135 8.21 -0.12 -16.85
C THR A 135 9.72 0.05 -16.96
N GLU A 136 10.25 1.25 -16.71
CA GLU A 136 11.69 1.52 -16.71
C GLU A 136 12.11 2.28 -15.47
N MET A 137 13.27 1.91 -14.94
CA MET A 137 13.92 2.61 -13.83
C MET A 137 15.39 2.82 -14.16
N LYS A 138 15.88 4.03 -13.97
CA LYS A 138 17.29 4.37 -14.06
C LYS A 138 17.79 4.75 -12.69
N ILE A 139 18.93 4.22 -12.27
CA ILE A 139 19.52 4.45 -10.95
C ILE A 139 20.93 4.98 -11.14
N TRP A 140 21.27 6.06 -10.46
CA TRP A 140 22.62 6.61 -10.38
C TRP A 140 23.18 6.32 -8.99
N ALA A 141 24.21 5.50 -8.93
CA ALA A 141 24.91 5.14 -7.71
C ALA A 141 26.37 4.77 -8.02
N ASN A 142 27.20 4.56 -7.00
CA ASN A 142 28.55 4.01 -7.16
C ASN A 142 28.76 2.82 -6.21
N LYS A 143 29.99 2.30 -6.16
CA LYS A 143 30.36 1.14 -5.31
C LYS A 143 30.16 1.34 -3.80
N ASP A 144 30.05 2.58 -3.33
CA ASP A 144 29.93 2.93 -1.93
C ASP A 144 28.46 2.90 -1.46
N LEU A 145 27.51 2.58 -2.35
CA LEU A 145 26.11 2.35 -2.00
C LEU A 145 26.00 1.26 -0.93
N ALA A 146 25.42 1.62 0.22
CA ALA A 146 25.28 0.67 1.31
C ALA A 146 24.28 -0.45 0.93
N PRO A 147 24.48 -1.70 1.43
CA PRO A 147 23.65 -2.83 1.06
C PRO A 147 22.15 -2.65 1.30
N LEU A 148 21.76 -2.01 2.42
CA LEU A 148 20.35 -1.87 2.79
C LEU A 148 19.60 -0.90 1.86
N PRO A 149 20.08 0.32 1.60
CA PRO A 149 19.44 1.21 0.62
C PRO A 149 19.54 0.67 -0.80
N GLY A 150 20.62 -0.05 -1.12
CA GLY A 150 20.72 -0.82 -2.36
C GLY A 150 19.61 -1.85 -2.52
N PHE A 151 19.36 -2.66 -1.49
CA PHE A 151 18.25 -3.62 -1.48
C PHE A 151 16.88 -2.93 -1.57
N GLY A 152 16.71 -1.80 -0.89
CA GLY A 152 15.51 -0.97 -0.99
C GLY A 152 15.27 -0.52 -2.44
N ILE A 153 16.22 0.18 -3.04
CA ILE A 153 16.05 0.83 -4.34
C ILE A 153 16.08 -0.16 -5.52
N MET A 154 16.89 -1.21 -5.48
CA MET A 154 17.01 -2.18 -6.58
C MET A 154 16.06 -3.38 -6.45
N GLY A 155 15.52 -3.61 -5.25
CA GLY A 155 14.68 -4.77 -4.93
C GLY A 155 13.25 -4.40 -4.58
N GLN A 156 13.06 -3.67 -3.49
CA GLN A 156 11.71 -3.35 -2.99
C GLN A 156 10.99 -2.31 -3.83
N THR A 157 11.66 -1.21 -4.19
CA THR A 157 11.04 -0.10 -4.95
C THR A 157 10.41 -0.59 -6.26
N PRO A 158 11.10 -1.37 -7.12
CA PRO A 158 10.48 -1.96 -8.31
C PRO A 158 9.25 -2.82 -7.98
N LEU A 159 9.30 -3.62 -6.92
CA LEU A 159 8.17 -4.47 -6.53
C LEU A 159 6.91 -3.66 -6.23
N TYR A 160 7.03 -2.53 -5.53
CA TYR A 160 5.93 -1.62 -5.24
C TYR A 160 5.39 -0.92 -6.49
N TYR A 161 6.26 -0.52 -7.43
CA TYR A 161 5.81 -0.07 -8.75
C TYR A 161 5.02 -1.15 -9.48
N GLY A 162 5.43 -2.42 -9.40
CA GLY A 162 4.68 -3.53 -9.99
C GLY A 162 3.31 -3.75 -9.34
N TYR A 163 3.18 -3.59 -8.02
CA TYR A 163 1.87 -3.59 -7.36
C TYR A 163 0.99 -2.45 -7.86
N ASN A 164 1.55 -1.24 -7.95
CA ASN A 164 0.87 -0.06 -8.45
C ASN A 164 0.43 -0.21 -9.90
N TYR A 165 1.25 -0.81 -10.76
CA TYR A 165 0.90 -1.08 -12.16
C TYR A 165 -0.43 -1.84 -12.28
N TYR A 166 -0.58 -2.95 -11.55
CA TYR A 166 -1.83 -3.72 -11.57
C TYR A 166 -2.98 -2.99 -10.86
N MET A 167 -2.69 -2.29 -9.75
CA MET A 167 -3.70 -1.48 -9.05
C MET A 167 -4.20 -0.30 -9.90
N LYS A 168 -3.38 0.23 -10.82
CA LYS A 168 -3.73 1.27 -11.79
C LYS A 168 -4.48 0.72 -13.01
N ARG A 169 -4.85 -0.56 -13.00
CA ARG A 169 -5.63 -1.27 -14.03
C ARG A 169 -4.88 -1.45 -15.35
N HIS A 170 -3.55 -1.41 -15.33
CA HIS A 170 -2.78 -1.86 -16.47
C HIS A 170 -2.95 -3.37 -16.66
N THR A 171 -2.90 -3.82 -17.92
CA THR A 171 -3.04 -5.23 -18.29
C THR A 171 -1.81 -5.67 -19.07
N GLY A 172 -1.47 -6.96 -18.93
CA GLY A 172 -0.26 -7.53 -19.50
C GLY A 172 0.82 -7.80 -18.47
N PRO A 173 1.90 -8.49 -18.87
CA PRO A 173 3.00 -8.80 -17.98
C PRO A 173 3.76 -7.52 -17.60
N TRP A 174 3.97 -7.33 -16.31
CA TRP A 174 4.84 -6.28 -15.79
C TRP A 174 6.24 -6.83 -15.50
N ASP A 175 7.26 -6.19 -16.05
CA ASP A 175 8.67 -6.51 -15.83
C ASP A 175 9.52 -5.26 -16.06
N MET A 176 9.89 -4.58 -14.97
CA MET A 176 10.63 -3.33 -15.02
C MET A 176 12.04 -3.52 -15.55
N ARG A 177 12.44 -2.73 -16.55
CA ARG A 177 13.83 -2.62 -17.02
C ARG A 177 14.59 -1.65 -16.11
N ILE A 178 15.56 -2.17 -15.38
CA ILE A 178 16.40 -1.40 -14.46
C ILE A 178 17.76 -1.17 -15.11
N THR A 179 18.20 0.08 -15.17
CA THR A 179 19.52 0.46 -15.70
C THR A 179 20.28 1.22 -14.63
N ILE A 180 21.49 0.77 -14.32
CA ILE A 180 22.34 1.41 -13.31
C ILE A 180 23.46 2.16 -14.02
N TYR A 181 23.64 3.42 -13.65
CA TYR A 181 24.69 4.32 -14.08
C TYR A 181 25.59 4.66 -12.90
N ASN A 182 26.86 4.89 -13.19
CA ASN A 182 27.75 5.47 -12.21
C ASN A 182 27.36 6.93 -11.98
N CYS A 183 27.12 7.33 -10.73
CA CYS A 183 26.61 8.66 -10.40
C CYS A 183 27.55 9.82 -10.76
N HIS A 184 28.86 9.58 -10.85
CA HIS A 184 29.84 10.63 -11.17
C HIS A 184 30.13 10.72 -12.67
N THR A 185 30.24 9.59 -13.36
CA THR A 185 30.65 9.54 -14.77
C THR A 185 29.47 9.47 -15.75
N ASN A 186 28.26 9.17 -15.26
CA ASN A 186 27.08 8.87 -16.07
C ASN A 186 27.26 7.69 -17.04
N GLN A 187 28.30 6.87 -16.87
CA GLN A 187 28.50 5.68 -17.68
C GLN A 187 27.54 4.58 -17.22
N MET A 188 26.91 3.91 -18.19
CA MET A 188 26.06 2.76 -17.92
C MET A 188 26.91 1.60 -17.40
N ILE A 189 26.56 1.08 -16.23
CA ILE A 189 27.22 -0.07 -15.61
C ILE A 189 26.54 -1.35 -16.06
N THR A 190 25.20 -1.41 -15.92
CA THR A 190 24.42 -2.60 -16.26
C THR A 190 22.97 -2.26 -16.58
N THR A 191 22.31 -3.14 -17.31
CA THR A 191 20.87 -3.12 -17.53
C THR A 191 20.32 -4.53 -17.38
N TYR A 192 19.19 -4.66 -16.71
CA TYR A 192 18.54 -5.94 -16.50
C TYR A 192 17.04 -5.74 -16.35
N LYS A 193 16.30 -6.81 -16.63
CA LYS A 193 14.90 -6.91 -16.25
C LYS A 193 14.83 -7.25 -14.77
N PHE A 194 13.94 -6.63 -14.01
CA PHE A 194 13.62 -7.03 -12.63
C PHE A 194 13.31 -8.53 -12.57
N THR A 195 12.83 -9.07 -13.69
CA THR A 195 12.61 -10.48 -13.85
C THR A 195 13.85 -11.37 -13.67
N GLN A 196 15.00 -10.82 -14.01
CA GLN A 196 16.29 -11.46 -14.19
C GLN A 196 17.35 -10.83 -13.27
N THR A 197 16.95 -10.27 -12.12
CA THR A 197 17.84 -9.52 -11.22
C THR A 197 19.15 -10.27 -11.02
N PRO A 198 20.29 -9.68 -11.46
CA PRO A 198 21.58 -10.33 -11.30
C PRO A 198 21.97 -10.34 -9.82
N GLN A 199 22.94 -11.18 -9.45
CA GLN A 199 23.65 -11.01 -8.19
C GLN A 199 24.46 -9.71 -8.30
N ILE A 200 23.86 -8.57 -7.92
CA ILE A 200 24.54 -7.27 -7.98
C ILE A 200 25.59 -7.25 -6.88
N ASN A 201 26.85 -7.40 -7.28
CA ASN A 201 27.98 -7.12 -6.42
C ASN A 201 28.22 -5.61 -6.45
N MET A 202 28.09 -4.92 -5.31
CA MET A 202 28.31 -3.46 -5.22
C MET A 202 29.69 -3.06 -5.74
N ALA A 203 30.70 -3.94 -5.66
CA ALA A 203 32.02 -3.70 -6.21
C ALA A 203 32.03 -3.53 -7.75
N THR A 204 30.99 -3.97 -8.45
CA THR A 204 30.85 -3.80 -9.91
C THR A 204 30.31 -2.43 -10.32
N LEU A 205 29.89 -1.59 -9.37
CA LEU A 205 29.35 -0.27 -9.66
C LEU A 205 30.43 0.79 -10.01
N GLY A 206 31.70 0.44 -9.83
CA GLY A 206 32.81 1.35 -10.11
C GLY A 206 32.92 2.50 -9.11
N ASP A 207 34.03 3.23 -9.21
CA ASP A 207 34.30 4.45 -8.43
C ASP A 207 33.42 5.61 -8.89
#